data_AF-A0A838Z280-F1
#
_entry.id   AF-A0A838Z280-F1
#
_cell.length_a   1.000
_cell.length_b   1.000
_cell.length_c   1.000
_cell.angle_alpha   90.00
_cell.angle_beta   90.00
_cell.angle_gamma   90.00
#
_symmetry.space_group_name_H-M   'P 1'
#
loop_
_entity.id
_entity.type
_entity.pdbx_description
1 polymer ?
#
loop_
_entity_poly.entity_id
_entity_poly.type
_entity_poly.pdbx_seq_one_letter_code
_entity_poly.pdbx_strand_id
1 'polypeptide(L)'
;METTILLEEILALGNIPENLQGSFLRIANGLHQKAEYPKEKVLCLFAQMLASPKKFAYSKNKVTNLAKEIFDLEKQGTKVELSEEGRSYLPAESLVFEMEEKERQKTIAFDLRTSALPYQIYGAEHIEEGALKQMETALSLPVAVAGALMPDAHQGYGLPIGGVLATTNNTVIPYAVGVDIACRMCLSVFDIPSDFFNRQPHLLKRALVDNTRFGVGGETAHKFDEAVMDKTEWTATKIIRDLKDKAYRQLGTSGTGNHFVEWGIVEVFEDDDLLAVPKGEYLALLSHSGSRGFGGAIANYYSKVAMKKTKLPKDAAHLAWLDMNTQEGQEYWIAMNLAGDYASANHHEIHKKIARMLGEQPIKIVENHHNFAWKEALADGTEIIVHRKGATPASRNDLGIIPGSMTDPGFVVRGKGVIEALNSASHGAGRLMSRTKALSSITHNAMKKVLEDKGVQLIGGDLDEAPMVYKNIETVIASQTDLVDVLAKFTPKIVRMADANRRERRED
;
A
#
# COMPACT_ATOMS: atom_id res chain seq x y z
N MET A 1 9.03 12.44 -32.19
CA MET A 1 10.50 12.54 -32.27
C MET A 1 10.96 12.92 -30.88
N GLU A 2 11.34 11.94 -30.05
CA GLU A 2 11.81 12.23 -28.70
C GLU A 2 13.27 12.70 -28.78
N THR A 3 13.50 13.89 -28.24
CA THR A 3 14.75 14.66 -28.34
C THR A 3 15.88 13.93 -27.62
N THR A 4 16.89 13.47 -28.37
CA THR A 4 18.10 12.88 -27.78
C THR A 4 18.82 13.89 -26.89
N ILE A 5 19.44 13.42 -25.80
CA ILE A 5 20.32 14.28 -24.99
C ILE A 5 21.60 14.52 -25.78
N LEU A 6 21.92 15.79 -26.01
CA LEU A 6 23.09 16.21 -26.77
C LEU A 6 24.32 16.30 -25.86
N LEU A 7 25.51 16.18 -26.45
CA LEU A 7 26.76 16.28 -25.70
C LEU A 7 26.92 17.66 -25.04
N GLU A 8 26.48 18.72 -25.71
CA GLU A 8 26.51 20.09 -25.18
C GLU A 8 25.75 20.21 -23.85
N GLU A 9 24.65 19.49 -23.69
CA GLU A 9 23.81 19.51 -22.48
C GLU A 9 24.45 18.74 -21.32
N ILE A 10 25.26 17.73 -21.64
CA ILE A 10 26.08 17.03 -20.67
C ILE A 10 27.23 17.92 -20.22
N LEU A 11 27.92 18.56 -21.16
CA LEU A 11 29.02 19.48 -20.87
C LEU A 11 28.55 20.75 -20.15
N ALA A 12 27.30 21.15 -20.37
CA ALA A 12 26.65 22.19 -19.61
C ALA A 12 26.56 21.88 -18.11
N LEU A 13 26.62 20.61 -17.68
CA LEU A 13 26.59 20.26 -16.26
C LEU A 13 27.90 20.59 -15.52
N GLY A 14 29.05 20.58 -16.18
CA GLY A 14 30.35 20.75 -15.52
C GLY A 14 31.54 20.43 -16.41
N ASN A 15 32.76 20.58 -15.86
CA ASN A 15 34.03 20.36 -16.58
C ASN A 15 34.36 18.87 -16.76
N ILE A 16 33.51 18.13 -17.47
CA ILE A 16 33.64 16.68 -17.67
C ILE A 16 34.85 16.36 -18.57
N PRO A 17 35.80 15.51 -18.11
CA PRO A 17 36.98 15.14 -18.88
C PRO A 17 36.64 14.49 -20.22
N GLU A 18 37.40 14.82 -21.28
CA GLU A 18 37.16 14.32 -22.65
C GLU A 18 37.05 12.80 -22.74
N ASN A 19 37.90 12.08 -21.99
CA ASN A 19 37.90 10.62 -21.96
C ASN A 19 36.61 10.01 -21.36
N LEU A 20 35.82 10.80 -20.63
CA LEU A 20 34.55 10.37 -20.01
C LEU A 20 33.31 10.85 -20.78
N GLN A 21 33.42 11.88 -21.62
CA GLN A 21 32.29 12.48 -22.34
C GLN A 21 31.46 11.45 -23.12
N GLY A 22 32.12 10.52 -23.82
CA GLY A 22 31.43 9.44 -24.54
C GLY A 22 30.65 8.49 -23.62
N SER A 23 31.19 8.20 -22.42
CA SER A 23 30.51 7.39 -21.41
C SER A 23 29.29 8.11 -20.84
N PHE A 24 29.43 9.40 -20.52
CA PHE A 24 28.32 10.23 -20.05
C PHE A 24 27.17 10.24 -21.08
N LEU A 25 27.47 10.57 -22.34
CA LEU A 25 26.47 10.68 -23.40
C LEU A 25 25.74 9.37 -23.65
N ARG A 26 26.50 8.25 -23.67
CA ARG A 26 25.93 6.90 -23.86
C ARG A 26 25.01 6.52 -22.71
N ILE A 27 25.40 6.78 -21.47
CA ILE A 27 24.58 6.46 -20.29
C ILE A 27 23.35 7.37 -20.26
N ALA A 28 23.49 8.68 -20.52
CA ALA A 28 22.39 9.64 -20.53
C ALA A 28 21.32 9.26 -21.57
N ASN A 29 21.72 9.01 -22.82
CA ASN A 29 20.77 8.56 -23.85
C ASN A 29 20.22 7.15 -23.56
N GLY A 30 21.00 6.27 -22.93
CA GLY A 30 20.49 4.99 -22.43
C GLY A 30 19.39 5.16 -21.38
N LEU A 31 19.54 6.12 -20.46
CA LEU A 31 18.52 6.45 -19.46
C LEU A 31 17.28 7.09 -20.09
N HIS A 32 17.47 8.05 -21.00
CA HIS A 32 16.37 8.76 -21.63
C HIS A 32 15.57 7.84 -22.56
N GLN A 33 16.24 7.14 -23.46
CA GLN A 33 15.58 6.38 -24.54
C GLN A 33 15.20 4.96 -24.12
N LYS A 34 16.04 4.26 -23.33
CA LYS A 34 15.77 2.86 -22.96
C LYS A 34 15.09 2.72 -21.61
N ALA A 35 15.36 3.64 -20.68
CA ALA A 35 14.71 3.63 -19.37
C ALA A 35 13.57 4.67 -19.28
N GLU A 36 13.28 5.41 -20.35
CA GLU A 36 12.19 6.40 -20.44
C GLU A 36 12.27 7.49 -19.35
N TYR A 37 13.47 7.84 -18.89
CA TYR A 37 13.61 8.94 -17.93
C TYR A 37 13.41 10.27 -18.64
N PRO A 38 12.59 11.20 -18.12
CA PRO A 38 12.54 12.57 -18.63
C PRO A 38 13.94 13.17 -18.69
N LYS A 39 14.20 13.98 -19.70
CA LYS A 39 15.52 14.54 -19.96
C LYS A 39 16.06 15.33 -18.76
N GLU A 40 15.21 16.15 -18.16
CA GLU A 40 15.50 16.94 -16.96
C GLU A 40 15.90 16.04 -15.79
N LYS A 41 15.27 14.87 -15.67
CA LYS A 41 15.57 13.88 -14.63
C LYS A 41 16.93 13.23 -14.84
N VAL A 42 17.31 12.97 -16.08
CA VAL A 42 18.66 12.47 -16.41
C VAL A 42 19.71 13.52 -16.07
N LEU A 43 19.51 14.77 -16.47
CA LEU A 43 20.42 15.88 -16.18
C LEU A 43 20.55 16.12 -14.66
N CYS A 44 19.44 16.07 -13.92
CA CYS A 44 19.42 16.16 -12.46
C CYS A 44 20.23 15.02 -11.79
N LEU A 45 20.04 13.77 -12.24
CA LEU A 45 20.78 12.62 -11.71
C LEU A 45 22.30 12.79 -11.90
N PHE A 46 22.70 13.29 -13.06
CA PHE A 46 24.11 13.54 -13.38
C PHE A 46 24.67 14.70 -12.57
N ALA A 47 23.90 15.78 -12.40
CA ALA A 47 24.27 16.90 -11.55
C ALA A 47 24.50 16.46 -10.10
N GLN A 48 23.59 15.66 -9.53
CA GLN A 48 23.74 15.10 -8.18
C GLN A 48 24.95 14.18 -8.05
N MET A 49 25.24 13.37 -9.09
CA MET A 49 26.40 12.49 -9.11
C MET A 49 27.71 13.30 -9.13
N LEU A 50 27.80 14.36 -9.94
CA LEU A 50 28.96 15.25 -9.98
C LEU A 50 29.12 16.04 -8.68
N ALA A 51 28.03 16.45 -8.02
CA ALA A 51 28.09 17.11 -6.71
C ALA A 51 28.53 16.19 -5.56
N SER A 52 28.35 14.87 -5.69
CA SER A 52 28.63 13.92 -4.61
C SER A 52 29.08 12.54 -5.12
N PRO A 53 30.19 12.46 -5.88
CA PRO A 53 30.58 11.25 -6.61
C PRO A 53 30.86 10.07 -5.68
N LYS A 54 31.45 10.32 -4.50
CA LYS A 54 31.65 9.31 -3.45
C LYS A 54 30.34 8.59 -3.07
N LYS A 55 29.25 9.33 -2.89
CA LYS A 55 27.94 8.76 -2.51
C LYS A 55 27.44 7.79 -3.58
N PHE A 56 27.54 8.18 -4.85
CA PHE A 56 27.07 7.38 -5.98
C PHE A 56 28.00 6.20 -6.32
N ALA A 57 29.31 6.33 -6.07
CA ALA A 57 30.29 5.27 -6.30
C ALA A 57 30.05 4.01 -5.44
N TYR A 58 29.50 4.18 -4.24
CA TYR A 58 29.15 3.10 -3.32
C TYR A 58 27.66 2.74 -3.30
N SER A 59 26.83 3.49 -4.03
CA SER A 59 25.42 3.16 -4.23
C SER A 59 25.27 2.20 -5.40
N LYS A 60 24.37 1.21 -5.34
CA LYS A 60 24.02 0.35 -6.50
C LYS A 60 22.96 1.05 -7.36
N ASN A 61 23.36 1.83 -8.35
CA ASN A 61 22.49 2.58 -9.24
C ASN A 61 23.02 2.58 -10.70
N LYS A 62 22.30 3.24 -11.61
CA LYS A 62 22.60 3.22 -13.05
C LYS A 62 23.82 4.08 -13.45
N VAL A 63 24.32 4.93 -12.55
CA VAL A 63 25.51 5.79 -12.76
C VAL A 63 26.68 5.37 -11.88
N THR A 64 26.60 4.27 -11.14
CA THR A 64 27.62 3.83 -10.17
C THR A 64 29.02 3.72 -10.76
N ASN A 65 29.16 3.16 -11.96
CA ASN A 65 30.47 2.98 -12.59
C ASN A 65 31.06 4.34 -13.00
N LEU A 66 30.23 5.21 -13.55
CA LEU A 66 30.63 6.57 -13.91
C LEU A 66 31.03 7.38 -12.66
N ALA A 67 30.27 7.23 -11.57
CA ALA A 67 30.57 7.86 -10.29
C ALA A 67 31.88 7.36 -9.67
N LYS A 68 32.22 6.08 -9.84
CA LYS A 68 33.52 5.53 -9.42
C LYS A 68 34.67 6.17 -10.19
N GLU A 69 34.54 6.29 -11.51
CA GLU A 69 35.55 6.93 -12.36
C GLU A 69 35.77 8.39 -11.95
N ILE A 70 34.69 9.16 -11.74
CA ILE A 70 34.77 10.55 -11.24
C ILE A 70 35.40 10.60 -9.83
N PHE A 71 34.97 9.72 -8.92
CA PHE A 71 35.51 9.69 -7.55
C PHE A 71 37.00 9.34 -7.51
N ASP A 72 37.46 8.45 -8.39
CA ASP A 72 38.87 8.09 -8.48
C ASP A 72 39.71 9.21 -9.12
N LEU A 73 39.16 9.98 -10.07
CA LEU A 73 39.79 11.21 -10.57
C LEU A 73 39.94 12.28 -9.48
N GLU A 74 38.92 12.47 -8.64
CA GLU A 74 39.00 13.40 -7.51
C GLU A 74 40.09 13.01 -6.51
N LYS A 75 40.28 11.70 -6.24
CA LYS A 75 41.41 11.23 -5.42
C LYS A 75 42.77 11.51 -6.05
N GLN A 76 42.83 11.56 -7.37
CA GLN A 76 44.05 11.88 -8.13
C GLN A 76 44.25 13.40 -8.30
N GLY A 77 43.41 14.22 -7.68
CA GLY A 77 43.52 15.68 -7.68
C GLY A 77 42.83 16.38 -8.86
N THR A 78 42.13 15.64 -9.72
CA THR A 78 41.33 16.21 -10.82
C THR A 78 39.88 16.33 -10.37
N LYS A 79 39.44 17.55 -10.09
CA LYS A 79 38.09 17.82 -9.61
C LYS A 79 37.14 18.13 -10.77
N VAL A 80 36.02 17.42 -10.82
CA VAL A 80 34.95 17.67 -11.77
C VAL A 80 33.87 18.49 -11.08
N GLU A 81 33.95 19.81 -11.23
CA GLU A 81 33.03 20.76 -10.62
C GLU A 81 31.80 21.01 -11.49
N LEU A 82 30.66 21.18 -10.82
CA LEU A 82 29.44 21.63 -11.48
C LEU A 82 29.58 23.08 -11.94
N SER A 83 29.14 23.34 -13.17
CA SER A 83 28.90 24.69 -13.68
C SER A 83 27.70 25.35 -12.96
N GLU A 84 27.45 26.63 -13.23
CA GLU A 84 26.24 27.31 -12.74
C GLU A 84 24.95 26.63 -13.25
N GLU A 85 24.92 26.27 -14.54
CA GLU A 85 23.81 25.54 -15.13
C GLU A 85 23.65 24.14 -14.51
N GLY A 86 24.75 23.42 -14.29
CA GLY A 86 24.76 22.14 -13.59
C GLY A 86 24.22 22.22 -12.16
N ARG A 87 24.49 23.33 -11.46
CA ARG A 87 23.90 23.59 -10.14
C ARG A 87 22.40 23.88 -10.22
N SER A 88 21.90 24.47 -11.31
CA SER A 88 20.45 24.67 -11.50
C SER A 88 19.68 23.35 -11.64
N TYR A 89 20.35 22.27 -12.08
CA TYR A 89 19.80 20.92 -12.12
C TYR A 89 19.92 20.16 -10.80
N LEU A 90 20.68 20.67 -9.82
CA LEU A 90 20.60 20.12 -8.48
C LEU A 90 19.19 20.39 -7.94
N PRO A 91 18.59 19.42 -7.24
CA PRO A 91 17.40 19.73 -6.46
C PRO A 91 17.77 20.91 -5.55
N ALA A 92 16.91 21.94 -5.51
CA ALA A 92 17.03 23.04 -4.55
C ALA A 92 17.43 22.44 -3.21
N GLU A 93 18.51 22.99 -2.59
CA GLU A 93 19.15 22.49 -1.36
C GLU A 93 18.15 21.64 -0.61
N SER A 94 18.33 20.31 -0.70
CA SER A 94 17.32 19.29 -0.43
C SER A 94 16.28 19.86 0.51
N LEU A 95 15.05 20.14 0.06
CA LEU A 95 13.99 20.56 0.95
C LEU A 95 13.92 19.50 2.05
N VAL A 96 14.65 19.76 3.14
CA VAL A 96 14.75 18.87 4.27
C VAL A 96 13.38 18.97 4.86
N PHE A 97 12.77 17.83 5.14
CA PHE A 97 11.50 17.88 5.83
C PHE A 97 11.72 18.58 7.17
N GLU A 98 11.21 19.81 7.29
CA GLU A 98 11.28 20.59 8.52
C GLU A 98 10.24 20.01 9.48
N MET A 99 10.74 19.23 10.43
CA MET A 99 9.91 18.70 11.50
C MET A 99 9.97 19.67 12.68
N GLU A 100 8.80 20.06 13.21
CA GLU A 100 8.72 20.84 14.44
C GLU A 100 9.45 20.10 15.57
N GLU A 101 10.33 20.80 16.30
CA GLU A 101 10.94 20.24 17.51
C GLU A 101 9.86 20.08 18.58
N LYS A 102 9.57 18.83 18.96
CA LYS A 102 8.64 18.49 20.04
C LYS A 102 9.36 17.75 21.15
N GLU A 103 8.83 17.88 22.36
CA GLU A 103 9.30 17.06 23.47
C GLU A 103 9.09 15.56 23.19
N ARG A 104 9.96 14.73 23.73
CA ARG A 104 9.81 13.28 23.65
C ARG A 104 8.70 12.79 24.57
N GLN A 105 7.94 11.81 24.12
CA GLN A 105 6.91 11.19 24.93
C GLN A 105 7.52 10.59 26.20
N LYS A 106 6.92 10.90 27.35
CA LYS A 106 7.30 10.31 28.64
C LYS A 106 6.76 8.89 28.72
N THR A 107 7.45 8.04 29.50
CA THR A 107 6.93 6.70 29.80
C THR A 107 5.87 6.79 30.89
N ILE A 108 4.64 6.40 30.59
CA ILE A 108 3.50 6.49 31.51
C ILE A 108 2.74 5.14 31.49
N ALA A 109 2.25 4.73 32.66
CA ALA A 109 1.37 3.57 32.80
C ALA A 109 -0.08 4.02 32.91
N PHE A 110 -0.97 3.27 32.27
CA PHE A 110 -2.40 3.54 32.24
C PHE A 110 -3.17 2.26 32.55
N ASP A 111 -4.24 2.40 33.32
CA ASP A 111 -5.24 1.37 33.51
C ASP A 111 -6.36 1.49 32.46
N LEU A 112 -7.07 0.40 32.24
CA LEU A 112 -8.28 0.39 31.42
C LEU A 112 -9.46 0.93 32.24
N ARG A 113 -10.46 1.48 31.55
CA ARG A 113 -11.77 1.78 32.13
C ARG A 113 -12.39 0.50 32.68
N THR A 114 -13.24 0.65 33.69
CA THR A 114 -13.97 -0.48 34.28
C THR A 114 -14.97 -1.13 33.32
N SER A 115 -15.43 -0.37 32.32
CA SER A 115 -16.33 -0.85 31.26
C SER A 115 -15.94 -0.24 29.91
N ALA A 116 -16.11 -1.01 28.84
CA ALA A 116 -15.97 -0.53 27.48
C ALA A 116 -17.02 0.54 27.17
N LEU A 117 -16.67 1.47 26.27
CA LEU A 117 -17.66 2.37 25.67
C LEU A 117 -18.66 1.56 24.81
N PRO A 118 -19.93 2.00 24.72
CA PRO A 118 -20.88 1.39 23.79
C PRO A 118 -20.44 1.64 22.35
N TYR A 119 -20.76 0.69 21.47
CA TYR A 119 -20.38 0.73 20.06
C TYR A 119 -21.37 -0.08 19.21
N GLN A 120 -21.41 0.20 17.91
CA GLN A 120 -22.23 -0.57 16.98
C GLN A 120 -21.48 -1.78 16.42
N ILE A 121 -22.23 -2.87 16.25
CA ILE A 121 -21.75 -4.13 15.67
C ILE A 121 -22.68 -4.47 14.51
N TYR A 122 -22.10 -4.63 13.33
CA TYR A 122 -22.82 -5.01 12.12
C TYR A 122 -22.55 -6.51 11.85
N GLY A 123 -23.60 -7.31 11.66
CA GLY A 123 -23.49 -8.76 11.44
C GLY A 123 -22.95 -9.56 12.64
N ALA A 124 -23.37 -9.22 13.86
CA ALA A 124 -22.85 -9.78 15.11
C ALA A 124 -22.89 -11.33 15.17
N GLU A 125 -23.90 -11.95 14.57
CA GLU A 125 -24.09 -13.40 14.48
C GLU A 125 -22.98 -14.13 13.68
N HIS A 126 -22.16 -13.39 12.94
CA HIS A 126 -21.08 -13.91 12.09
C HIS A 126 -19.69 -13.53 12.60
N ILE A 127 -19.60 -12.94 13.79
CA ILE A 127 -18.34 -12.48 14.40
C ILE A 127 -17.97 -13.40 15.56
N GLU A 128 -16.71 -13.82 15.60
CA GLU A 128 -16.21 -14.68 16.67
C GLU A 128 -15.99 -13.93 17.99
N GLU A 129 -16.13 -14.62 19.12
CA GLU A 129 -15.99 -14.05 20.47
C GLU A 129 -14.63 -13.39 20.70
N GLY A 130 -13.57 -13.92 20.09
CA GLY A 130 -12.23 -13.34 20.17
C GLY A 130 -12.14 -11.92 19.60
N ALA A 131 -12.83 -11.66 18.48
CA ALA A 131 -12.88 -10.33 17.88
C ALA A 131 -13.68 -9.35 18.73
N LEU A 132 -14.81 -9.79 19.30
CA LEU A 132 -15.63 -8.99 20.22
C LEU A 132 -14.83 -8.56 21.46
N LYS A 133 -14.12 -9.50 22.10
CA LYS A 133 -13.26 -9.20 23.26
C LYS A 133 -12.13 -8.23 22.93
N GLN A 134 -11.54 -8.32 21.74
CA GLN A 134 -10.53 -7.36 21.29
C GLN A 134 -11.11 -5.96 21.13
N MET A 135 -12.32 -5.85 20.57
CA MET A 135 -13.01 -4.56 20.42
C MET A 135 -13.39 -3.95 21.77
N GLU A 136 -13.91 -4.76 22.70
CA GLU A 136 -14.21 -4.34 24.08
C GLU A 136 -12.96 -3.83 24.82
N THR A 137 -11.83 -4.53 24.65
CA THR A 137 -10.54 -4.10 25.21
C THR A 137 -10.10 -2.76 24.62
N ALA A 138 -10.25 -2.57 23.31
CA ALA A 138 -9.94 -1.32 22.62
C ALA A 138 -10.81 -0.14 23.11
N LEU A 139 -12.11 -0.37 23.31
CA LEU A 139 -13.03 0.66 23.80
C LEU A 139 -12.92 0.93 25.30
N SER A 140 -12.20 0.08 26.03
CA SER A 140 -11.86 0.29 27.44
C SER A 140 -10.60 1.15 27.62
N LEU A 141 -9.89 1.52 26.55
CA LEU A 141 -8.73 2.42 26.65
C LEU A 141 -9.17 3.81 27.13
N PRO A 142 -8.41 4.49 28.00
CA PRO A 142 -8.75 5.82 28.50
C PRO A 142 -8.80 6.90 27.40
N VAL A 143 -8.17 6.64 26.25
CA VAL A 143 -8.11 7.52 25.08
C VAL A 143 -9.18 7.22 24.01
N ALA A 144 -9.92 6.12 24.13
CA ALA A 144 -10.98 5.77 23.19
C ALA A 144 -12.18 6.72 23.34
N VAL A 145 -12.76 7.12 22.21
CA VAL A 145 -13.88 8.07 22.12
C VAL A 145 -15.13 7.41 21.52
N ALA A 146 -14.96 6.59 20.49
CA ALA A 146 -16.04 5.84 19.85
C ALA A 146 -15.47 4.62 19.10
N GLY A 147 -16.34 3.73 18.65
CA GLY A 147 -15.93 2.65 17.76
C GLY A 147 -17.10 1.98 17.05
N ALA A 148 -16.76 1.13 16.10
CA ALA A 148 -17.68 0.26 15.38
C ALA A 148 -16.97 -1.03 14.98
N LEU A 149 -17.73 -2.10 14.79
CA LEU A 149 -17.23 -3.40 14.35
C LEU A 149 -17.98 -3.87 13.10
N MET A 150 -17.23 -4.13 12.04
CA MET A 150 -17.76 -4.47 10.72
C MET A 150 -18.10 -5.97 10.60
N PRO A 151 -18.96 -6.39 9.65
CA PRO A 151 -19.42 -7.79 9.56
C PRO A 151 -18.34 -8.83 9.21
N ASP A 152 -17.27 -8.38 8.56
CA ASP A 152 -16.09 -9.18 8.23
C ASP A 152 -15.13 -9.37 9.42
N ALA A 153 -15.49 -8.87 10.59
CA ALA A 153 -14.59 -8.84 11.73
C ALA A 153 -14.17 -10.23 12.19
N HIS A 154 -12.89 -10.33 12.52
CA HIS A 154 -12.26 -11.55 13.03
C HIS A 154 -11.02 -11.19 13.86
N GLN A 155 -10.57 -12.16 14.66
CA GLN A 155 -9.51 -11.97 15.62
C GLN A 155 -8.19 -11.61 14.93
N GLY A 156 -7.56 -10.55 15.43
CA GLY A 156 -6.26 -10.06 14.97
C GLY A 156 -5.29 -9.83 16.14
N TYR A 157 -4.54 -8.74 16.08
CA TYR A 157 -3.63 -8.30 17.15
C TYR A 157 -3.97 -6.88 17.60
N GLY A 158 -4.20 -6.66 18.89
CA GLY A 158 -4.69 -5.38 19.38
C GLY A 158 -6.13 -5.15 18.94
N LEU A 159 -6.35 -4.23 17.99
CA LEU A 159 -7.66 -4.05 17.35
C LEU A 159 -7.98 -5.27 16.47
N PRO A 160 -9.22 -5.80 16.48
CA PRO A 160 -9.60 -6.88 15.57
C PRO A 160 -9.56 -6.36 14.13
N ILE A 161 -9.38 -7.28 13.17
CA ILE A 161 -9.61 -6.95 11.76
C ILE A 161 -11.12 -6.76 11.60
N GLY A 162 -11.56 -5.78 10.82
CA GLY A 162 -12.95 -5.28 10.80
C GLY A 162 -13.25 -4.25 11.89
N GLY A 163 -12.27 -3.88 12.73
CA GLY A 163 -12.44 -2.92 13.81
C GLY A 163 -12.22 -1.47 13.36
N VAL A 164 -13.05 -0.56 13.88
CA VAL A 164 -12.90 0.88 13.74
C VAL A 164 -12.88 1.53 15.12
N LEU A 165 -11.80 2.22 15.45
CA LEU A 165 -11.58 2.85 16.76
C LEU A 165 -11.26 4.33 16.62
N ALA A 166 -12.12 5.18 17.16
CA ALA A 166 -11.85 6.60 17.33
C ALA A 166 -11.17 6.87 18.68
N THR A 167 -10.09 7.64 18.67
CA THR A 167 -9.41 8.14 19.87
C THR A 167 -9.38 9.67 19.88
N THR A 168 -8.89 10.26 20.98
CA THR A 168 -8.63 11.71 21.03
C THR A 168 -7.76 12.18 19.86
N ASN A 169 -7.90 13.44 19.44
CA ASN A 169 -7.27 14.03 18.24
C ASN A 169 -5.73 14.00 18.21
N ASN A 170 -5.07 13.66 19.31
CA ASN A 170 -3.63 13.56 19.43
C ASN A 170 -3.14 12.12 19.68
N THR A 171 -4.01 11.12 19.64
CA THR A 171 -3.64 9.73 19.96
C THR A 171 -3.57 8.90 18.69
N VAL A 172 -2.44 8.23 18.47
CA VAL A 172 -2.30 7.28 17.36
C VAL A 172 -1.77 5.93 17.86
N ILE A 173 -2.45 4.84 17.48
CA ILE A 173 -2.15 3.47 17.92
C ILE A 173 -1.61 2.68 16.71
N PRO A 174 -0.29 2.43 16.61
CA PRO A 174 0.29 1.78 15.44
C PRO A 174 -0.29 0.40 15.09
N TYR A 175 -0.59 -0.42 16.10
CA TYR A 175 -1.19 -1.75 15.88
C TYR A 175 -2.68 -1.73 15.51
N ALA A 176 -3.37 -0.62 15.82
CA ALA A 176 -4.75 -0.37 15.39
C ALA A 176 -4.80 0.11 13.93
N VAL A 177 -3.67 0.57 13.36
CA VAL A 177 -3.50 0.73 11.91
C VAL A 177 -3.23 -0.62 11.25
N GLY A 178 -2.36 -1.44 11.87
CA GLY A 178 -1.98 -2.75 11.36
C GLY A 178 -0.53 -2.82 10.90
N VAL A 179 -0.05 -4.03 10.64
CA VAL A 179 1.35 -4.29 10.26
C VAL A 179 1.63 -3.99 8.79
N ASP A 180 0.64 -4.15 7.92
CA ASP A 180 0.70 -3.67 6.53
C ASP A 180 -0.02 -2.33 6.42
N ILE A 181 0.70 -1.27 6.81
CA ILE A 181 0.20 0.11 6.79
C ILE A 181 -0.27 0.44 5.38
N ALA A 182 -1.46 1.02 5.29
CA ALA A 182 -2.12 1.38 4.05
C ALA A 182 -2.17 0.20 3.08
N CYS A 183 -2.56 -0.98 3.54
CA CYS A 183 -3.02 -2.03 2.65
C CYS A 183 -4.31 -1.56 1.95
N ARG A 184 -4.43 -1.87 0.64
CA ARG A 184 -5.39 -1.23 -0.27
C ARG A 184 -5.88 -2.15 -1.35
N MET A 185 -7.05 -1.81 -1.85
CA MET A 185 -7.58 -2.34 -3.10
C MET A 185 -7.46 -1.29 -4.20
N CYS A 186 -7.12 -1.72 -5.41
CA CYS A 186 -7.17 -0.89 -6.61
C CYS A 186 -7.80 -1.67 -7.76
N LEU A 187 -8.90 -1.17 -8.30
CA LEU A 187 -9.61 -1.72 -9.45
C LEU A 187 -9.43 -0.79 -10.66
N SER A 188 -8.91 -1.31 -11.77
CA SER A 188 -8.96 -0.64 -13.07
C SER A 188 -9.96 -1.31 -13.97
N VAL A 189 -10.93 -0.56 -14.46
CA VAL A 189 -11.90 -0.99 -15.47
C VAL A 189 -11.41 -0.53 -16.84
N PHE A 190 -11.39 -1.43 -17.83
CA PHE A 190 -10.98 -1.14 -19.20
C PHE A 190 -12.19 -1.16 -20.13
N ASP A 191 -12.17 -0.34 -21.19
CA ASP A 191 -13.19 -0.39 -22.26
C ASP A 191 -12.96 -1.59 -23.19
N ILE A 192 -13.00 -2.78 -22.59
CA ILE A 192 -12.72 -4.05 -23.24
C ILE A 192 -13.87 -5.00 -22.88
N PRO A 193 -14.55 -5.61 -23.86
CA PRO A 193 -15.64 -6.55 -23.62
C PRO A 193 -15.22 -7.76 -22.78
N SER A 194 -16.12 -8.28 -21.96
CA SER A 194 -15.87 -9.42 -21.05
C SER A 194 -15.33 -10.68 -21.76
N ASP A 195 -15.73 -10.93 -23.01
CA ASP A 195 -15.25 -12.06 -23.81
C ASP A 195 -13.75 -11.98 -24.18
N PHE A 196 -13.09 -10.83 -23.99
CA PHE A 196 -11.64 -10.72 -24.20
C PHE A 196 -10.85 -11.74 -23.36
N PHE A 197 -11.34 -12.10 -22.18
CA PHE A 197 -10.76 -13.14 -21.35
C PHE A 197 -10.67 -14.50 -22.08
N ASN A 198 -11.72 -14.88 -22.82
CA ASN A 198 -11.73 -16.14 -23.58
C ASN A 198 -10.85 -16.06 -24.82
N ARG A 199 -10.79 -14.88 -25.46
CA ARG A 199 -10.01 -14.66 -26.69
C ARG A 199 -8.50 -14.57 -26.44
N GLN A 200 -8.08 -14.00 -25.31
CA GLN A 200 -6.66 -13.69 -25.03
C GLN A 200 -6.18 -14.16 -23.62
N PRO A 201 -6.50 -15.37 -23.16
CA PRO A 201 -6.17 -15.81 -21.79
C PRO A 201 -4.66 -15.85 -21.52
N HIS A 202 -3.86 -16.21 -22.53
CA HIS A 202 -2.40 -16.25 -22.43
C HIS A 202 -1.79 -14.85 -22.25
N LEU A 203 -2.32 -13.85 -22.94
CA LEU A 203 -1.87 -12.46 -22.79
C LEU A 203 -2.14 -11.96 -21.37
N LEU A 204 -3.36 -12.18 -20.87
CA LEU A 204 -3.77 -11.76 -19.52
C LEU A 204 -2.92 -12.42 -18.43
N LYS A 205 -2.70 -13.73 -18.55
CA LYS A 205 -1.80 -14.49 -17.66
C LYS A 205 -0.38 -13.94 -17.69
N ARG A 206 0.17 -13.70 -18.88
CA ARG A 206 1.51 -13.12 -19.05
C ARG A 206 1.60 -11.72 -18.45
N ALA A 207 0.56 -10.90 -18.62
CA ALA A 207 0.51 -9.54 -18.08
C ALA A 207 0.65 -9.53 -16.57
N LEU A 208 -0.01 -10.46 -15.87
CA LEU A 208 0.17 -10.63 -14.43
C LEU A 208 1.61 -11.06 -14.11
N VAL A 209 2.14 -12.09 -14.78
CA VAL A 209 3.45 -12.70 -14.49
C VAL A 209 4.62 -11.72 -14.68
N ASP A 210 4.60 -10.96 -15.77
CA ASP A 210 5.74 -10.15 -16.21
C ASP A 210 5.81 -8.78 -15.50
N ASN A 211 4.67 -8.22 -15.06
CA ASN A 211 4.59 -6.81 -14.62
C ASN A 211 4.55 -6.58 -13.10
N THR A 212 4.36 -7.64 -12.32
CA THR A 212 4.46 -7.58 -10.85
C THR A 212 5.24 -8.77 -10.30
N ARG A 213 5.66 -8.68 -9.04
CA ARG A 213 6.37 -9.75 -8.32
C ARG A 213 5.67 -10.07 -7.02
N PHE A 214 5.64 -11.35 -6.70
CA PHE A 214 5.19 -11.89 -5.43
C PHE A 214 6.37 -12.53 -4.70
N GLY A 215 6.22 -12.79 -3.40
CA GLY A 215 7.29 -13.26 -2.54
C GLY A 215 7.98 -12.14 -1.76
N VAL A 216 8.75 -12.55 -0.75
CA VAL A 216 9.58 -11.64 0.05
C VAL A 216 10.73 -11.12 -0.82
N GLY A 217 10.98 -9.81 -0.77
CA GLY A 217 12.10 -9.20 -1.48
C GLY A 217 11.96 -9.15 -3.00
N GLY A 218 10.76 -9.36 -3.56
CA GLY A 218 10.52 -9.15 -4.99
C GLY A 218 10.84 -7.72 -5.43
N GLU A 219 11.41 -7.57 -6.63
CA GLU A 219 11.79 -6.29 -7.22
C GLU A 219 11.39 -6.23 -8.69
N THR A 220 11.00 -5.06 -9.20
CA THR A 220 10.77 -4.86 -10.65
C THR A 220 11.91 -4.08 -11.29
N ALA A 221 12.30 -4.52 -12.51
CA ALA A 221 13.38 -3.92 -13.27
C ALA A 221 13.05 -2.50 -13.75
N HIS A 222 11.80 -2.28 -14.16
CA HIS A 222 11.30 -1.01 -14.68
C HIS A 222 10.30 -0.39 -13.71
N LYS A 223 10.31 0.94 -13.66
CA LYS A 223 9.43 1.82 -12.88
C LYS A 223 9.04 2.99 -13.77
N PHE A 224 7.74 3.22 -13.96
CA PHE A 224 7.23 4.26 -14.85
C PHE A 224 6.75 5.51 -14.11
N ASP A 225 6.43 5.39 -12.84
CA ASP A 225 6.18 6.52 -11.96
C ASP A 225 6.93 6.30 -10.63
N GLU A 226 7.87 7.19 -10.34
CA GLU A 226 8.62 7.18 -9.09
C GLU A 226 8.49 8.51 -8.34
N ALA A 227 7.48 9.34 -8.66
CA ALA A 227 7.27 10.66 -8.03
C ALA A 227 7.12 10.57 -6.51
N VAL A 228 6.57 9.47 -5.98
CA VAL A 228 6.50 9.22 -4.54
C VAL A 228 7.87 9.19 -3.86
N MET A 229 8.93 8.88 -4.61
CA MET A 229 10.30 8.82 -4.12
C MET A 229 10.95 10.20 -4.01
N ASP A 230 10.36 11.22 -4.63
CA ASP A 230 10.83 12.60 -4.62
C ASP A 230 10.28 13.40 -3.42
N LYS A 231 9.34 12.81 -2.66
CA LYS A 231 8.77 13.38 -1.43
C LYS A 231 9.83 13.73 -0.37
N THR A 232 9.71 14.89 0.26
CA THR A 232 10.68 15.39 1.24
C THR A 232 10.65 14.59 2.55
N GLU A 233 9.48 14.01 2.88
CA GLU A 233 9.22 13.14 4.04
C GLU A 233 10.20 11.97 4.13
N TRP A 234 10.78 11.52 3.01
CA TRP A 234 11.85 10.51 3.01
C TRP A 234 13.07 10.93 3.83
N THR A 235 13.23 12.21 4.12
CA THR A 235 14.32 12.79 4.91
C THR A 235 13.94 13.08 6.36
N ALA A 236 12.65 12.98 6.72
CA ALA A 236 12.11 13.41 8.01
C ALA A 236 12.74 12.69 9.20
N THR A 237 12.97 11.37 9.07
CA THR A 237 13.56 10.57 10.14
C THR A 237 14.62 9.63 9.59
N LYS A 238 15.54 9.19 10.47
CA LYS A 238 16.55 8.21 10.10
C LYS A 238 15.93 6.90 9.60
N ILE A 239 14.89 6.41 10.27
CA ILE A 239 14.25 5.13 9.92
C ILE A 239 13.62 5.18 8.52
N ILE A 240 12.88 6.24 8.19
CA ILE A 240 12.28 6.42 6.86
C ILE A 240 13.40 6.49 5.81
N ARG A 241 14.42 7.31 6.07
CA ARG A 241 15.55 7.50 5.15
C ARG A 241 16.29 6.20 4.85
N ASP A 242 16.56 5.39 5.87
CA ASP A 242 17.23 4.10 5.71
C ASP A 242 16.39 3.09 4.90
N LEU A 243 15.06 3.24 4.92
CA LEU A 243 14.13 2.36 4.20
C LEU A 243 13.84 2.81 2.76
N LYS A 244 14.23 4.03 2.35
CA LYS A 244 13.96 4.59 1.02
C LYS A 244 14.42 3.68 -0.11
N ASP A 245 15.64 3.16 -0.04
CA ASP A 245 16.18 2.27 -1.08
C ASP A 245 15.43 0.95 -1.16
N LYS A 246 14.99 0.41 -0.02
CA LYS A 246 14.17 -0.81 0.03
C LYS A 246 12.80 -0.54 -0.60
N ALA A 247 12.15 0.58 -0.23
CA ALA A 247 10.88 1.01 -0.79
C ALA A 247 11.00 1.18 -2.31
N TYR A 248 12.06 1.84 -2.79
CA TYR A 248 12.32 1.98 -4.22
C TYR A 248 12.34 0.63 -4.93
N ARG A 249 13.15 -0.31 -4.45
CA ARG A 249 13.29 -1.62 -5.10
C ARG A 249 11.99 -2.43 -5.15
N GLN A 250 11.15 -2.29 -4.12
CA GLN A 250 9.86 -2.98 -4.01
C GLN A 250 8.70 -2.27 -4.73
N LEU A 251 8.91 -1.05 -5.26
CA LEU A 251 7.85 -0.29 -5.92
C LEU A 251 7.31 -1.05 -7.14
N GLY A 252 5.99 -1.18 -7.21
CA GLY A 252 5.28 -1.91 -8.24
C GLY A 252 5.30 -3.43 -8.06
N THR A 253 5.35 -3.93 -6.81
CA THR A 253 5.30 -5.36 -6.46
C THR A 253 4.11 -5.67 -5.57
N SER A 254 3.65 -6.93 -5.56
CA SER A 254 2.44 -7.34 -4.82
C SER A 254 2.76 -7.96 -3.47
N GLY A 255 3.83 -8.75 -3.36
CA GLY A 255 4.23 -9.33 -2.08
C GLY A 255 3.71 -10.71 -1.73
N THR A 256 3.29 -10.89 -0.48
CA THR A 256 2.97 -12.18 0.16
C THR A 256 1.70 -12.08 0.99
N GLY A 257 1.24 -13.19 1.56
CA GLY A 257 0.02 -13.24 2.37
C GLY A 257 -1.22 -13.21 1.48
N ASN A 258 -2.23 -12.45 1.89
CA ASN A 258 -3.50 -12.30 1.17
C ASN A 258 -3.42 -11.31 -0.02
N HIS A 259 -2.22 -10.90 -0.42
CA HIS A 259 -2.03 -10.00 -1.56
C HIS A 259 -2.21 -10.75 -2.88
N PHE A 260 -2.84 -10.08 -3.84
CA PHE A 260 -3.13 -10.65 -5.15
C PHE A 260 -3.17 -9.57 -6.23
N VAL A 261 -3.06 -10.02 -7.48
CA VAL A 261 -3.44 -9.24 -8.65
C VAL A 261 -4.22 -10.19 -9.55
N GLU A 262 -5.42 -9.78 -9.94
CA GLU A 262 -6.34 -10.64 -10.65
C GLU A 262 -7.09 -9.93 -11.77
N TRP A 263 -7.29 -10.68 -12.85
CA TRP A 263 -8.24 -10.34 -13.89
C TRP A 263 -9.61 -10.87 -13.52
N GLY A 264 -10.63 -10.06 -13.75
CA GLY A 264 -12.02 -10.44 -13.61
C GLY A 264 -12.92 -9.63 -14.52
N ILE A 265 -14.22 -9.90 -14.39
CA ILE A 265 -15.28 -9.19 -15.11
C ILE A 265 -16.01 -8.29 -14.11
N VAL A 266 -16.12 -6.99 -14.42
CA VAL A 266 -16.97 -6.07 -13.68
C VAL A 266 -18.29 -5.94 -14.42
N GLU A 267 -19.37 -6.33 -13.76
CA GLU A 267 -20.74 -6.10 -14.17
C GLU A 267 -21.26 -4.83 -13.48
N VAL A 268 -21.41 -3.75 -14.24
CA VAL A 268 -22.01 -2.49 -13.79
C VAL A 268 -23.52 -2.58 -13.96
N PHE A 269 -24.26 -2.40 -12.87
CA PHE A 269 -25.70 -2.68 -12.86
C PHE A 269 -26.53 -1.59 -13.52
N GLU A 270 -26.16 -0.33 -13.29
CA GLU A 270 -26.88 0.87 -13.72
C GLU A 270 -25.89 2.00 -14.02
N ASP A 271 -26.31 2.96 -14.85
CA ASP A 271 -25.53 4.18 -15.09
C ASP A 271 -25.51 5.02 -13.81
N ASP A 272 -24.32 5.40 -13.37
CA ASP A 272 -24.11 6.09 -12.11
C ASP A 272 -23.05 7.18 -12.27
N ASP A 273 -23.39 8.41 -11.86
CA ASP A 273 -22.51 9.58 -12.05
C ASP A 273 -21.19 9.45 -11.28
N LEU A 274 -21.19 8.76 -10.13
CA LEU A 274 -20.01 8.61 -9.29
C LEU A 274 -19.07 7.55 -9.86
N LEU A 275 -19.61 6.38 -10.23
CA LEU A 275 -18.82 5.34 -10.88
C LEU A 275 -18.35 5.79 -12.26
N ALA A 276 -19.19 6.52 -13.00
CA ALA A 276 -18.91 7.07 -14.33
C ALA A 276 -18.43 6.00 -15.32
N VAL A 277 -19.01 4.80 -15.23
CA VAL A 277 -18.86 3.71 -16.20
C VAL A 277 -20.26 3.32 -16.65
N PRO A 278 -20.55 3.26 -17.95
CA PRO A 278 -21.86 2.85 -18.42
C PRO A 278 -22.25 1.45 -17.95
N LYS A 279 -23.55 1.18 -17.88
CA LYS A 279 -24.07 -0.17 -17.62
C LYS A 279 -23.51 -1.17 -18.64
N GLY A 280 -22.93 -2.26 -18.14
CA GLY A 280 -22.36 -3.30 -18.99
C GLY A 280 -21.37 -4.20 -18.29
N GLU A 281 -20.73 -5.08 -19.06
CA GLU A 281 -19.68 -5.97 -18.59
C GLU A 281 -18.33 -5.61 -19.19
N TYR A 282 -17.33 -5.45 -18.32
CA TYR A 282 -16.01 -4.97 -18.68
C TYR A 282 -14.92 -5.89 -18.15
N LEU A 283 -13.82 -6.02 -18.88
CA LEU A 283 -12.59 -6.57 -18.33
C LEU A 283 -12.04 -5.59 -17.27
N ALA A 284 -11.65 -6.12 -16.12
CA ALA A 284 -11.05 -5.33 -15.06
C ALA A 284 -9.87 -6.03 -14.39
N LEU A 285 -8.94 -5.21 -13.91
CA LEU A 285 -7.78 -5.62 -13.12
C LEU A 285 -8.00 -5.17 -11.68
N LEU A 286 -8.01 -6.11 -10.74
CA LEU A 286 -8.04 -5.84 -9.32
C LEU A 286 -6.70 -6.20 -8.70
N SER A 287 -6.15 -5.33 -7.86
CA SER A 287 -4.98 -5.64 -7.05
C SER A 287 -5.22 -5.36 -5.58
N HIS A 288 -4.63 -6.20 -4.74
CA HIS A 288 -4.59 -6.10 -3.30
C HIS A 288 -3.13 -6.16 -2.83
N SER A 289 -2.65 -5.07 -2.26
CA SER A 289 -1.30 -4.94 -1.71
C SER A 289 -1.26 -3.76 -0.73
N GLY A 290 -0.14 -3.56 -0.06
CA GLY A 290 0.08 -2.39 0.79
C GLY A 290 1.44 -1.76 0.55
N SER A 291 1.95 -1.12 1.59
CA SER A 291 3.23 -0.39 1.58
C SER A 291 4.46 -1.29 1.71
N ARG A 292 4.27 -2.61 1.52
CA ARG A 292 5.33 -3.61 1.38
C ARG A 292 6.23 -3.66 2.62
N GLY A 293 7.49 -4.05 2.43
CA GLY A 293 8.46 -4.14 3.52
C GLY A 293 8.86 -2.77 4.09
N PHE A 294 8.42 -1.66 3.49
CA PHE A 294 8.59 -0.32 4.05
C PHE A 294 7.61 -0.10 5.20
N GLY A 295 6.28 -0.18 4.97
CA GLY A 295 5.32 -0.01 6.06
C GLY A 295 5.41 -1.09 7.12
N GLY A 296 5.71 -2.34 6.75
CA GLY A 296 5.97 -3.40 7.72
C GLY A 296 7.11 -3.06 8.69
N ALA A 297 8.18 -2.41 8.21
CA ALA A 297 9.28 -1.97 9.07
C ALA A 297 8.88 -0.78 9.96
N ILE A 298 8.10 0.17 9.44
CA ILE A 298 7.56 1.30 10.20
C ILE A 298 6.63 0.81 11.31
N ALA A 299 5.66 -0.04 11.00
CA ALA A 299 4.72 -0.61 11.96
C ALA A 299 5.45 -1.35 13.08
N ASN A 300 6.41 -2.22 12.72
CA ASN A 300 7.19 -2.98 13.69
C ASN A 300 8.02 -2.09 14.62
N TYR A 301 8.60 -1.01 14.11
CA TYR A 301 9.39 -0.09 14.92
C TYR A 301 8.51 0.73 15.86
N TYR A 302 7.54 1.46 15.32
CA TYR A 302 6.74 2.40 16.12
C TYR A 302 5.77 1.70 17.08
N SER A 303 5.32 0.48 16.76
CA SER A 303 4.57 -0.34 17.73
C SER A 303 5.41 -0.67 18.97
N LYS A 304 6.71 -1.00 18.79
CA LYS A 304 7.63 -1.23 19.93
C LYS A 304 7.91 0.05 20.70
N VAL A 305 8.00 1.19 20.02
CA VAL A 305 8.13 2.50 20.67
C VAL A 305 6.87 2.79 21.51
N ALA A 306 5.68 2.61 20.94
CA ALA A 306 4.41 2.81 21.63
C ALA A 306 4.31 1.95 22.90
N MET A 307 4.57 0.64 22.80
CA MET A 307 4.57 -0.27 23.97
C MET A 307 5.67 0.05 25.01
N LYS A 308 6.73 0.76 24.62
CA LYS A 308 7.75 1.24 25.57
C LYS A 308 7.30 2.50 26.31
N LYS A 309 6.64 3.43 25.62
CA LYS A 309 6.20 4.73 26.16
C LYS A 309 4.87 4.66 26.90
N THR A 310 3.96 3.82 26.44
CA THR A 310 2.63 3.65 27.01
C THR A 310 2.51 2.24 27.55
N LYS A 311 2.52 2.11 28.88
CA LYS A 311 2.40 0.81 29.57
C LYS A 311 0.93 0.54 29.86
N LEU A 312 0.44 -0.56 29.29
CA LEU A 312 -0.92 -1.06 29.47
C LEU A 312 -0.90 -2.47 30.09
N PRO A 313 -2.01 -2.93 30.65
CA PRO A 313 -2.19 -4.33 31.02
C PRO A 313 -1.87 -5.26 29.85
N LYS A 314 -1.45 -6.50 30.16
CA LYS A 314 -0.93 -7.47 29.18
C LYS A 314 -1.85 -7.66 27.97
N ASP A 315 -3.14 -7.77 28.21
CA ASP A 315 -4.13 -8.06 27.16
C ASP A 315 -4.41 -6.84 26.27
N ALA A 316 -4.06 -5.64 26.71
CA ALA A 316 -4.15 -4.38 25.96
C ALA A 316 -2.79 -3.85 25.49
N ALA A 317 -1.69 -4.59 25.67
CA ALA A 317 -0.34 -4.09 25.36
C ALA A 317 -0.21 -3.67 23.89
N HIS A 318 -0.83 -4.40 22.97
CA HIS A 318 -0.85 -4.07 21.54
C HIS A 318 -1.69 -2.83 21.21
N LEU A 319 -2.40 -2.22 22.16
CA LEU A 319 -3.16 -0.99 21.97
C LEU A 319 -2.43 0.24 22.52
N ALA A 320 -1.15 0.10 22.88
CA ALA A 320 -0.30 1.21 23.28
C ALA A 320 -0.20 2.26 22.17
N TRP A 321 -0.31 3.54 22.55
CA TRP A 321 -0.34 4.67 21.62
C TRP A 321 0.89 5.56 21.69
N LEU A 322 1.04 6.37 20.66
CA LEU A 322 1.92 7.52 20.61
C LEU A 322 1.08 8.81 20.65
N ASP A 323 1.56 9.80 21.40
CA ASP A 323 0.95 11.13 21.45
C ASP A 323 1.51 11.99 20.32
N MET A 324 0.67 12.43 19.38
CA MET A 324 1.05 13.27 18.26
C MET A 324 1.52 14.67 18.66
N ASN A 325 1.39 15.08 19.91
CA ASN A 325 2.03 16.30 20.42
C ASN A 325 3.51 16.08 20.79
N THR A 326 4.03 14.87 20.61
CA THR A 326 5.42 14.52 20.93
C THR A 326 6.21 14.16 19.68
N GLN A 327 7.53 14.11 19.82
CA GLN A 327 8.44 13.71 18.74
C GLN A 327 8.04 12.35 18.17
N GLU A 328 7.90 11.31 19.01
CA GLU A 328 7.62 9.95 18.54
C GLU A 328 6.28 9.83 17.81
N GLY A 329 5.26 10.57 18.24
CA GLY A 329 3.95 10.60 17.58
C GLY A 329 4.00 11.29 16.21
N GLN A 330 4.70 12.43 16.09
CA GLN A 330 4.89 13.11 14.80
C GLN A 330 5.68 12.24 13.82
N GLU A 331 6.76 11.63 14.29
CA GLU A 331 7.58 10.75 13.46
C GLU A 331 6.76 9.56 12.90
N TYR A 332 5.92 8.92 13.73
CA TYR A 332 5.04 7.85 13.26
C TYR A 332 3.99 8.37 12.28
N TRP A 333 3.35 9.52 12.57
CA TRP A 333 2.33 10.10 11.71
C TRP A 333 2.87 10.39 10.30
N ILE A 334 4.06 11.00 10.21
CA ILE A 334 4.75 11.25 8.93
C ILE A 334 5.06 9.92 8.23
N ALA A 335 5.64 8.95 8.95
CA ALA A 335 5.99 7.66 8.37
C ALA A 335 4.78 6.88 7.85
N MET A 336 3.66 6.91 8.59
CA MET A 336 2.41 6.27 8.21
C MET A 336 1.82 6.91 6.96
N ASN A 337 1.75 8.25 6.89
CA ASN A 337 1.24 8.96 5.72
C ASN A 337 2.09 8.70 4.47
N LEU A 338 3.42 8.75 4.60
CA LEU A 338 4.32 8.39 3.51
C LEU A 338 4.15 6.93 3.05
N ALA A 339 3.89 5.99 3.97
CA ALA A 339 3.55 4.62 3.63
C ALA A 339 2.22 4.52 2.86
N GLY A 340 1.24 5.36 3.21
CA GLY A 340 -0.02 5.52 2.46
C GLY A 340 0.18 5.95 1.02
N ASP A 341 0.94 7.01 0.81
CA ASP A 341 1.29 7.50 -0.53
C ASP A 341 2.06 6.46 -1.33
N TYR A 342 3.03 5.78 -0.69
CA TYR A 342 3.81 4.72 -1.31
C TYR A 342 2.95 3.53 -1.72
N ALA A 343 1.97 3.14 -0.89
CA ALA A 343 1.03 2.07 -1.24
C ALA A 343 0.21 2.43 -2.49
N SER A 344 -0.33 3.66 -2.58
CA SER A 344 -1.01 4.14 -3.80
C SER A 344 -0.11 4.08 -5.03
N ALA A 345 1.10 4.65 -4.93
CA ALA A 345 2.06 4.62 -6.03
C ALA A 345 2.42 3.19 -6.45
N ASN A 346 2.51 2.26 -5.51
CA ASN A 346 2.77 0.84 -5.79
C ASN A 346 1.65 0.20 -6.62
N HIS A 347 0.39 0.47 -6.29
CA HIS A 347 -0.77 0.00 -7.07
C HIS A 347 -0.81 0.64 -8.45
N HIS A 348 -0.69 1.96 -8.54
CA HIS A 348 -0.66 2.66 -9.82
C HIS A 348 0.48 2.19 -10.72
N GLU A 349 1.66 1.90 -10.17
CA GLU A 349 2.79 1.37 -10.93
C GLU A 349 2.50 -0.06 -11.46
N ILE A 350 1.86 -0.94 -10.67
CA ILE A 350 1.41 -2.26 -11.15
C ILE A 350 0.41 -2.11 -12.30
N HIS A 351 -0.62 -1.27 -12.11
CA HIS A 351 -1.70 -1.07 -13.06
C HIS A 351 -1.19 -0.42 -14.36
N LYS A 352 -0.32 0.59 -14.25
CA LYS A 352 0.30 1.28 -15.39
C LYS A 352 1.15 0.35 -16.24
N LYS A 353 1.96 -0.52 -15.62
CA LYS A 353 2.75 -1.54 -16.35
C LYS A 353 1.84 -2.50 -17.13
N ILE A 354 0.79 -2.98 -16.50
CA ILE A 354 -0.15 -3.92 -17.12
C ILE A 354 -0.96 -3.25 -18.24
N ALA A 355 -1.50 -2.06 -17.99
CA ALA A 355 -2.24 -1.27 -18.98
C ALA A 355 -1.39 -0.96 -20.22
N ARG A 356 -0.13 -0.55 -20.02
CA ARG A 356 0.84 -0.35 -21.11
C ARG A 356 1.10 -1.62 -21.92
N MET A 357 1.25 -2.77 -21.26
CA MET A 357 1.43 -4.05 -21.95
C MET A 357 0.20 -4.42 -22.81
N LEU A 358 -1.01 -4.06 -22.37
CA LEU A 358 -2.23 -4.25 -23.16
C LEU A 358 -2.38 -3.23 -24.29
N GLY A 359 -1.68 -2.10 -24.23
CA GLY A 359 -1.88 -0.98 -25.16
C GLY A 359 -3.14 -0.17 -24.84
N GLU A 360 -3.64 -0.25 -23.60
CA GLU A 360 -4.94 0.24 -23.18
C GLU A 360 -4.82 1.20 -22.00
N GLN A 361 -5.86 1.99 -21.75
CA GLN A 361 -5.97 2.84 -20.56
C GLN A 361 -7.24 2.50 -19.78
N PRO A 362 -7.19 2.47 -18.44
CA PRO A 362 -8.41 2.31 -17.64
C PRO A 362 -9.36 3.49 -17.89
N ILE A 363 -10.65 3.18 -18.11
CA ILE A 363 -11.71 4.20 -18.15
C ILE A 363 -12.13 4.63 -16.74
N LYS A 364 -11.89 3.79 -15.73
CA LYS A 364 -12.11 4.10 -14.33
C LYS A 364 -11.09 3.39 -13.45
N ILE A 365 -10.65 4.09 -12.41
CA ILE A 365 -9.90 3.52 -11.29
C ILE A 365 -10.72 3.74 -10.02
N VAL A 366 -10.95 2.67 -9.26
CA VAL A 366 -11.56 2.71 -7.91
C VAL A 366 -10.53 2.22 -6.93
N GLU A 367 -10.31 2.96 -5.84
CA GLU A 367 -9.22 2.68 -4.91
C GLU A 367 -9.58 3.06 -3.48
N ASN A 368 -9.34 2.17 -2.52
CA ASN A 368 -9.65 2.40 -1.11
C ASN A 368 -8.61 1.74 -0.19
N HIS A 369 -8.27 2.42 0.91
CA HIS A 369 -7.39 1.90 1.97
C HIS A 369 -8.23 1.14 3.00
N HIS A 370 -7.63 0.18 3.68
CA HIS A 370 -8.30 -0.54 4.76
C HIS A 370 -7.49 -0.75 6.05
N ASN A 371 -6.24 -0.26 6.09
CA ASN A 371 -5.37 -0.27 7.26
C ASN A 371 -4.72 1.11 7.45
N PHE A 372 -5.36 2.04 8.14
CA PHE A 372 -4.84 3.40 8.27
C PHE A 372 -5.47 4.15 9.46
N ALA A 373 -4.94 5.34 9.75
CA ALA A 373 -5.55 6.27 10.71
C ALA A 373 -5.76 7.65 10.07
N TRP A 374 -6.91 8.25 10.32
CA TRP A 374 -7.29 9.55 9.75
C TRP A 374 -7.64 10.54 10.84
N LYS A 375 -7.34 11.82 10.57
CA LYS A 375 -7.93 12.93 11.32
C LYS A 375 -9.34 13.16 10.78
N GLU A 376 -10.33 12.99 11.65
CA GLU A 376 -11.74 13.18 11.33
C GLU A 376 -12.42 13.99 12.44
N ALA A 377 -13.70 14.31 12.25
CA ALA A 377 -14.51 14.98 13.25
C ALA A 377 -15.79 14.20 13.51
N LEU A 378 -16.21 14.15 14.77
CA LEU A 378 -17.55 13.69 15.15
C LEU A 378 -18.62 14.69 14.70
N ALA A 379 -19.89 14.28 14.79
CA ALA A 379 -21.02 15.12 14.38
C ALA A 379 -21.11 16.46 15.15
N ASP A 380 -20.55 16.51 16.36
CA ASP A 380 -20.47 17.71 17.19
C ASP A 380 -19.25 18.59 16.91
N GLY A 381 -18.42 18.23 15.92
CA GLY A 381 -17.19 18.93 15.54
C GLY A 381 -15.95 18.54 16.34
N THR A 382 -16.05 17.61 17.29
CA THR A 382 -14.90 17.12 18.05
C THR A 382 -13.92 16.41 17.12
N GLU A 383 -12.70 16.93 17.03
CA GLU A 383 -11.61 16.27 16.30
C GLU A 383 -11.24 14.94 16.97
N ILE A 384 -10.99 13.93 16.15
CA ILE A 384 -10.66 12.58 16.56
C ILE A 384 -9.65 11.95 15.60
N ILE A 385 -8.99 10.89 16.06
CA ILE A 385 -8.21 9.99 15.19
C ILE A 385 -8.96 8.69 15.02
N VAL A 386 -9.42 8.42 13.80
CA VAL A 386 -10.13 7.18 13.45
C VAL A 386 -9.14 6.18 12.90
N HIS A 387 -8.95 5.08 13.61
CA HIS A 387 -8.15 3.94 13.19
C HIS A 387 -9.06 2.91 12.54
N ARG A 388 -8.74 2.49 11.33
CA ARG A 388 -9.41 1.37 10.66
C ARG A 388 -8.41 0.27 10.38
N LYS A 389 -8.74 -0.95 10.78
CA LYS A 389 -7.94 -2.15 10.51
C LYS A 389 -8.81 -3.22 9.88
N GLY A 390 -8.58 -3.51 8.61
CA GLY A 390 -9.52 -4.25 7.79
C GLY A 390 -10.90 -3.61 7.77
N ALA A 391 -10.96 -2.28 7.69
CA ALA A 391 -12.20 -1.55 7.48
C ALA A 391 -11.89 -0.35 6.58
N THR A 392 -12.82 0.02 5.72
CA THR A 392 -12.58 1.04 4.70
C THR A 392 -13.45 2.29 4.94
N PRO A 393 -12.97 3.50 4.61
CA PRO A 393 -13.83 4.68 4.60
C PRO A 393 -15.06 4.48 3.73
N ALA A 394 -16.21 4.92 4.24
CA ALA A 394 -17.53 4.82 3.64
C ALA A 394 -18.34 6.09 3.98
N SER A 395 -17.69 7.24 3.91
CA SER A 395 -18.38 8.54 3.94
C SER A 395 -19.36 8.62 2.78
N ARG A 396 -20.31 9.55 2.86
CA ARG A 396 -21.28 9.73 1.79
C ARG A 396 -20.55 9.95 0.46
N ASN A 397 -20.80 9.07 -0.51
CA ASN A 397 -20.18 9.07 -1.84
C ASN A 397 -18.71 8.66 -1.90
N ASP A 398 -18.14 8.06 -0.85
CA ASP A 398 -16.86 7.38 -0.98
C ASP A 398 -17.04 6.14 -1.87
N LEU A 399 -16.24 6.01 -2.92
CA LEU A 399 -16.17 4.79 -3.72
C LEU A 399 -15.15 3.83 -3.12
N GLY A 400 -15.50 2.55 -3.07
CA GLY A 400 -14.58 1.49 -2.68
C GLY A 400 -14.87 0.18 -3.39
N ILE A 401 -13.97 -0.78 -3.20
CA ILE A 401 -14.21 -2.17 -3.56
C ILE A 401 -14.00 -3.07 -2.33
N ILE A 402 -14.95 -3.99 -2.14
CA ILE A 402 -14.97 -4.99 -1.07
C ILE A 402 -14.79 -6.37 -1.74
N PRO A 403 -13.56 -6.94 -1.78
CA PRO A 403 -13.31 -8.26 -2.36
C PRO A 403 -13.89 -9.40 -1.51
N GLY A 404 -14.30 -10.47 -2.19
CA GLY A 404 -14.61 -11.75 -1.55
C GLY A 404 -13.37 -12.60 -1.33
N SER A 405 -13.19 -13.59 -2.19
CA SER A 405 -12.04 -14.50 -2.20
C SER A 405 -11.54 -14.67 -3.64
N MET A 406 -10.50 -15.47 -3.87
CA MET A 406 -10.04 -15.78 -5.23
C MET A 406 -11.12 -16.42 -6.13
N THR A 407 -12.23 -16.94 -5.57
CA THR A 407 -13.34 -17.51 -6.36
C THR A 407 -14.69 -16.84 -6.15
N ASP A 408 -14.80 -15.98 -5.14
CA ASP A 408 -16.06 -15.32 -4.77
C ASP A 408 -16.05 -13.88 -5.29
N PRO A 409 -17.24 -13.30 -5.58
CA PRO A 409 -17.29 -11.96 -6.15
C PRO A 409 -16.75 -10.91 -5.18
N GLY A 410 -16.28 -9.81 -5.75
CA GLY A 410 -16.11 -8.54 -5.05
C GLY A 410 -17.18 -7.54 -5.46
N PHE A 411 -17.37 -6.48 -4.68
CA PHE A 411 -18.40 -5.48 -4.93
C PHE A 411 -17.81 -4.08 -4.95
N VAL A 412 -18.11 -3.32 -6.00
CA VAL A 412 -17.86 -1.88 -6.03
C VAL A 412 -19.02 -1.21 -5.29
N VAL A 413 -18.69 -0.40 -4.30
CA VAL A 413 -19.66 0.16 -3.36
C VAL A 413 -19.53 1.66 -3.24
N ARG A 414 -20.63 2.30 -2.82
CA ARG A 414 -20.72 3.70 -2.43
C ARG A 414 -21.05 3.80 -0.94
N GLY A 415 -20.25 4.55 -0.19
CA GLY A 415 -20.53 4.84 1.23
C GLY A 415 -21.76 5.71 1.44
N LYS A 416 -22.53 5.42 2.50
CA LYS A 416 -23.71 6.19 2.92
C LYS A 416 -23.41 7.28 3.95
N GLY A 417 -22.24 7.23 4.58
CA GLY A 417 -21.83 8.18 5.62
C GLY A 417 -22.57 7.98 6.95
N VAL A 418 -22.66 6.73 7.40
CA VAL A 418 -23.30 6.39 8.68
C VAL A 418 -22.38 6.78 9.85
N ILE A 419 -22.86 7.68 10.70
CA ILE A 419 -22.08 8.29 11.78
C ILE A 419 -21.71 7.24 12.84
N GLU A 420 -22.64 6.35 13.18
CA GLU A 420 -22.45 5.30 14.18
C GLU A 420 -21.44 4.24 13.74
N ALA A 421 -21.20 4.13 12.42
CA ALA A 421 -20.12 3.32 11.85
C ALA A 421 -18.81 4.11 11.69
N LEU A 422 -18.75 5.36 12.16
CA LEU A 422 -17.64 6.29 11.92
C LEU A 422 -17.32 6.38 10.42
N ASN A 423 -18.35 6.50 9.59
CA ASN A 423 -18.23 6.55 8.13
C ASN A 423 -17.35 5.41 7.59
N SER A 424 -17.62 4.17 8.02
CA SER A 424 -16.80 3.00 7.66
C SER A 424 -17.65 1.83 7.18
N ALA A 425 -17.05 0.95 6.41
CA ALA A 425 -17.61 -0.32 5.93
C ALA A 425 -16.58 -1.45 6.03
N SER A 426 -17.03 -2.69 5.79
CA SER A 426 -16.12 -3.85 5.71
C SER A 426 -15.06 -3.67 4.63
N HIS A 427 -13.93 -4.34 4.76
CA HIS A 427 -12.88 -4.32 3.72
C HIS A 427 -12.89 -5.54 2.81
N GLY A 428 -13.56 -6.63 3.19
CA GLY A 428 -13.61 -7.86 2.41
C GLY A 428 -14.48 -8.92 3.07
N ALA A 429 -14.27 -10.19 2.75
CA ALA A 429 -15.04 -11.29 3.36
C ALA A 429 -14.66 -11.57 4.83
N GLY A 430 -13.41 -11.31 5.22
CA GLY A 430 -12.89 -11.70 6.53
C GLY A 430 -12.63 -13.21 6.66
N ARG A 431 -11.76 -13.62 7.59
CA ARG A 431 -11.37 -15.02 7.74
C ARG A 431 -12.31 -15.77 8.70
N LEU A 432 -12.58 -17.04 8.39
CA LEU A 432 -13.25 -18.01 9.26
C LEU A 432 -12.27 -18.81 10.12
N MET A 433 -10.99 -18.83 9.75
CA MET A 433 -9.97 -19.60 10.45
C MET A 433 -8.56 -19.05 10.28
N SER A 434 -7.70 -19.38 11.25
CA SER A 434 -6.28 -19.03 11.21
C SER A 434 -5.57 -19.70 10.04
N ARG A 435 -4.43 -19.12 9.62
CA ARG A 435 -3.57 -19.69 8.57
C ARG A 435 -3.10 -21.10 8.93
N THR A 436 -2.72 -21.32 10.18
CA THR A 436 -2.31 -22.63 10.70
C THR A 436 -3.42 -23.68 10.58
N LYS A 437 -4.67 -23.31 10.90
CA LYS A 437 -5.83 -24.20 10.80
C LYS A 437 -6.18 -24.49 9.33
N ALA A 438 -6.08 -23.50 8.45
CA ALA A 438 -6.28 -23.70 7.02
C ALA A 438 -5.28 -24.72 6.44
N LEU A 439 -3.99 -24.55 6.73
CA LEU A 439 -2.93 -25.45 6.26
C LEU A 439 -3.09 -26.90 6.76
N SER A 440 -3.66 -27.10 7.94
CA SER A 440 -3.85 -28.44 8.52
C SER A 440 -5.17 -29.11 8.14
N SER A 441 -6.18 -28.36 7.67
CA SER A 441 -7.53 -28.87 7.43
C SER A 441 -7.97 -28.87 5.96
N ILE A 442 -7.31 -28.09 5.10
CA ILE A 442 -7.65 -27.96 3.68
C ILE A 442 -6.65 -28.76 2.84
N THR A 443 -7.12 -29.38 1.76
CA THR A 443 -6.26 -30.09 0.80
C THR A 443 -6.18 -29.35 -0.53
N HIS A 444 -5.06 -29.47 -1.23
CA HIS A 444 -4.90 -28.89 -2.57
C HIS A 444 -5.94 -29.43 -3.57
N ASN A 445 -6.35 -30.69 -3.44
CA ASN A 445 -7.39 -31.27 -4.30
C ASN A 445 -8.75 -30.61 -4.07
N ALA A 446 -9.12 -30.34 -2.81
CA ALA A 446 -10.35 -29.62 -2.50
C ALA A 446 -10.32 -28.19 -3.06
N MET A 447 -9.22 -27.47 -2.86
CA MET A 447 -9.02 -26.12 -3.40
C MET A 447 -9.09 -26.12 -4.94
N LYS A 448 -8.42 -27.05 -5.60
CA LYS A 448 -8.42 -27.20 -7.06
C LYS A 448 -9.83 -27.44 -7.60
N LYS A 449 -10.61 -28.31 -6.95
CA LYS A 449 -12.00 -28.57 -7.34
C LYS A 449 -12.86 -27.30 -7.30
N VAL A 450 -12.75 -26.50 -6.23
CA VAL A 450 -13.49 -25.23 -6.11
C VAL A 450 -13.09 -24.24 -7.21
N LEU A 451 -11.79 -24.16 -7.54
CA LEU A 451 -11.29 -23.33 -8.64
C LEU A 451 -11.86 -23.77 -10.00
N GLU A 452 -11.86 -25.08 -10.27
CA GLU A 452 -12.42 -25.65 -11.51
C GLU A 452 -13.92 -25.41 -11.62
N ASP A 453 -14.67 -25.66 -10.54
CA ASP A 453 -16.13 -25.46 -10.48
C ASP A 453 -16.52 -23.98 -10.73
N LYS A 454 -15.65 -23.04 -10.35
CA LYS A 454 -15.85 -21.59 -10.52
C LYS A 454 -15.20 -21.03 -11.79
N GLY A 455 -14.47 -21.86 -12.55
CA GLY A 455 -13.77 -21.45 -13.76
C GLY A 455 -12.64 -20.44 -13.52
N VAL A 456 -11.98 -20.51 -12.36
CA VAL A 456 -10.89 -19.60 -11.97
C VAL A 456 -9.53 -20.25 -12.20
N GLN A 457 -8.65 -19.52 -12.89
CA GLN A 457 -7.25 -19.90 -13.07
C GLN A 457 -6.39 -19.28 -11.98
N LEU A 458 -5.76 -20.10 -11.13
CA LEU A 458 -4.84 -19.65 -10.10
C LEU A 458 -3.38 -19.80 -10.52
N ILE A 459 -2.58 -18.77 -10.25
CA ILE A 459 -1.12 -18.73 -10.44
C ILE A 459 -0.48 -18.47 -9.07
N GLY A 460 0.23 -19.46 -8.55
CA GLY A 460 0.73 -19.46 -7.18
C GLY A 460 -0.39 -19.75 -6.19
N GLY A 461 -0.38 -19.07 -5.04
CA GLY A 461 -1.32 -19.29 -3.95
C GLY A 461 -0.97 -20.51 -3.10
N ASP A 462 -1.51 -20.53 -1.89
CA ASP A 462 -1.30 -21.59 -0.92
C ASP A 462 -2.60 -21.81 -0.11
N LEU A 463 -2.66 -22.90 0.65
CA LEU A 463 -3.88 -23.35 1.33
C LEU A 463 -4.36 -22.37 2.40
N ASP A 464 -3.49 -21.51 2.92
CA ASP A 464 -3.87 -20.48 3.89
C ASP A 464 -4.70 -19.34 3.29
N GLU A 465 -4.80 -19.26 1.97
CA GLU A 465 -5.66 -18.31 1.26
C GLU A 465 -6.73 -19.00 0.40
N ALA A 466 -6.94 -20.32 0.59
CA ALA A 466 -7.98 -21.05 -0.15
C ALA A 466 -9.38 -20.46 0.09
N PRO A 467 -10.32 -20.51 -0.88
CA PRO A 467 -11.64 -19.89 -0.75
C PRO A 467 -12.39 -20.24 0.54
N MET A 468 -12.24 -21.49 1.00
CA MET A 468 -12.88 -22.03 2.21
C MET A 468 -12.44 -21.36 3.52
N VAL A 469 -11.38 -20.55 3.52
CA VAL A 469 -10.90 -19.85 4.74
C VAL A 469 -11.62 -18.53 4.98
N TYR A 470 -12.41 -18.05 4.00
CA TYR A 470 -13.10 -16.77 4.05
C TYR A 470 -14.59 -16.93 4.36
N LYS A 471 -15.20 -15.92 4.99
CA LYS A 471 -16.66 -15.90 5.18
C LYS A 471 -17.35 -15.77 3.82
N ASN A 472 -18.65 -16.04 3.79
CA ASN A 472 -19.44 -15.76 2.59
C ASN A 472 -19.57 -14.24 2.40
N ILE A 473 -19.03 -13.72 1.31
CA ILE A 473 -19.04 -12.29 0.99
C ILE A 473 -20.46 -11.73 0.85
N GLU A 474 -21.41 -12.50 0.31
CA GLU A 474 -22.80 -12.07 0.15
C GLU A 474 -23.45 -11.82 1.52
N THR A 475 -23.12 -12.66 2.51
CA THR A 475 -23.57 -12.47 3.90
C THR A 475 -22.98 -11.21 4.51
N VAL A 476 -21.70 -10.93 4.25
CA VAL A 476 -21.03 -9.70 4.72
C VAL A 476 -21.67 -8.45 4.10
N ILE A 477 -21.96 -8.46 2.79
CA ILE A 477 -22.63 -7.34 2.11
C ILE A 477 -24.07 -7.16 2.60
N ALA A 478 -24.81 -8.25 2.77
CA ALA A 478 -26.18 -8.21 3.30
C ALA A 478 -26.25 -7.65 4.73
N SER A 479 -25.18 -7.83 5.53
CA SER A 479 -25.10 -7.35 6.91
C SER A 479 -24.72 -5.87 7.05
N GLN A 480 -24.52 -5.14 5.94
CA GLN A 480 -24.12 -3.73 5.94
C GLN A 480 -24.83 -2.90 4.86
N THR A 481 -26.02 -3.32 4.43
CA THR A 481 -26.81 -2.59 3.43
C THR A 481 -27.19 -1.17 3.85
N ASP A 482 -27.12 -0.87 5.15
CA ASP A 482 -27.26 0.45 5.74
C ASP A 482 -26.00 1.31 5.63
N LEU A 483 -24.81 0.69 5.50
CA LEU A 483 -23.51 1.38 5.39
C LEU A 483 -23.14 1.76 3.95
N VAL A 484 -23.54 0.92 2.98
CA VAL A 484 -23.14 1.07 1.57
C VAL A 484 -24.25 0.75 0.58
N ASP A 485 -24.16 1.32 -0.63
CA ASP A 485 -24.89 0.89 -1.82
C ASP A 485 -23.96 0.13 -2.76
N VAL A 486 -24.43 -0.95 -3.38
CA VAL A 486 -23.66 -1.73 -4.36
C VAL A 486 -23.90 -1.18 -5.76
N LEU A 487 -22.82 -0.83 -6.47
CA LEU A 487 -22.87 -0.25 -7.82
C LEU A 487 -22.49 -1.26 -8.91
N ALA A 488 -21.57 -2.18 -8.60
CA ALA A 488 -21.10 -3.18 -9.54
C ALA A 488 -20.58 -4.44 -8.84
N LYS A 489 -20.52 -5.54 -9.57
CA LYS A 489 -19.98 -6.82 -9.10
C LYS A 489 -18.76 -7.23 -9.92
N PHE A 490 -17.65 -7.49 -9.25
CA PHE A 490 -16.42 -8.03 -9.82
C PHE A 490 -16.40 -9.56 -9.66
N THR A 491 -16.21 -10.31 -10.75
CA THR A 491 -16.08 -11.77 -10.72
C THR A 491 -14.65 -12.18 -11.13
N PRO A 492 -13.85 -12.80 -10.26
CA PRO A 492 -12.47 -13.18 -10.57
C PRO A 492 -12.41 -14.27 -11.65
N LYS A 493 -11.35 -14.24 -12.48
CA LYS A 493 -11.10 -15.20 -13.58
C LYS A 493 -9.67 -15.72 -13.62
N ILE A 494 -8.67 -14.85 -13.50
CA ILE A 494 -7.26 -15.23 -13.39
C ILE A 494 -6.66 -14.56 -12.17
N VAL A 495 -6.28 -15.34 -11.17
CA VAL A 495 -5.74 -14.84 -9.92
C VAL A 495 -4.28 -15.15 -9.83
N ARG A 496 -3.46 -14.15 -9.49
CA ARG A 496 -2.05 -14.36 -9.14
C ARG A 496 -1.81 -14.00 -7.69
N MET A 497 -1.19 -14.91 -6.96
CA MET A 497 -0.79 -14.76 -5.57
C MET A 497 0.65 -15.22 -5.35
N ALA A 498 1.16 -15.06 -4.13
CA ALA A 498 2.45 -15.61 -3.76
C ALA A 498 2.41 -17.14 -3.66
N ASP A 499 3.48 -17.80 -4.07
CA ASP A 499 3.65 -19.23 -3.89
C ASP A 499 3.74 -19.61 -2.41
N ALA A 500 3.43 -20.88 -2.11
CA ALA A 500 3.62 -21.50 -0.81
C ALA A 500 5.06 -21.35 -0.31
N ASN A 501 5.27 -20.44 0.64
CA ASN A 501 6.61 -20.14 1.16
C ASN A 501 7.04 -21.27 2.12
N ARG A 502 7.78 -22.28 1.64
CA ARG A 502 8.25 -23.44 2.44
C ARG A 502 9.49 -23.17 3.29
N ARG A 503 10.13 -21.99 3.21
CA ARG A 503 11.45 -21.74 3.80
C ARG A 503 11.62 -20.52 4.70
N GLU A 504 10.59 -19.71 4.89
CA GLU A 504 10.72 -18.47 5.68
C GLU A 504 9.66 -18.45 6.77
N ARG A 505 10.08 -18.18 8.02
CA ARG A 505 9.17 -17.96 9.14
C ARG A 505 8.23 -16.83 8.73
N ARG A 506 6.97 -17.16 8.47
CA ARG A 506 5.92 -16.19 8.17
C ARG A 506 5.77 -15.28 9.39
N GLU A 507 5.59 -13.99 9.14
CA GLU A 507 5.27 -13.00 10.17
C GLU A 507 3.85 -13.31 10.66
N ASP A 508 3.75 -14.23 11.60
CA ASP A 508 2.57 -14.43 12.45
C ASP A 508 2.55 -13.38 13.56
#